data_AF-A0A374EWI5-F1
#
_entry.id   AF-A0A374EWI5-F1
#
_cell.length_a   1.000
_cell.length_b   1.000
_cell.length_c   1.000
_cell.angle_alpha   90.00
_cell.angle_beta   90.00
_cell.angle_gamma   90.00
#
_symmetry.space_group_name_H-M   'P 1'
#
loop_
_entity.id
_entity.type
_entity.pdbx_description
1 polymer ?
#
loop_
_entity_poly.entity_id
_entity_poly.type
_entity_poly.pdbx_seq_one_letter_code
_entity_poly.pdbx_strand_id
1 'polypeptide(L)'
;MLSAAKRISKTSNRDLKANSLFFIITNLVLFVNYIVQMSIRNFITYYNESITNYYQGYDIAYIGVAAVALCGVFTVFALFHESYSKSHADLAYSLPAGAKERFFSKLCTLVKLHILPVVFWNIIQFISTIITTDLSLKILARYAAVLFLTELSTCLFVDLVVILCLVCCGRLAEVIYTAVIITACEAILQGA
;
A
#
# COMPACT_ATOMS: atom_id res chain seq x y z
N MET A 1 6.61 6.16 -35.28
CA MET A 1 6.66 5.17 -34.17
C MET A 1 6.42 5.89 -32.85
N LEU A 2 5.51 5.42 -31.98
CA LEU A 2 5.37 5.99 -30.63
C LEU A 2 6.66 5.80 -29.82
N SER A 3 7.04 6.74 -28.96
CA SER A 3 8.13 6.54 -27.99
C SER A 3 7.81 5.42 -27.00
N ALA A 4 8.84 4.76 -26.45
CA ALA A 4 8.69 3.68 -25.48
C ALA A 4 7.82 4.09 -24.27
N ALA A 5 8.03 5.29 -23.73
CA ALA A 5 7.22 5.83 -22.63
C ALA A 5 5.73 5.94 -22.98
N LYS A 6 5.41 6.37 -24.21
CA LYS A 6 4.01 6.52 -24.65
C LYS A 6 3.35 5.15 -24.91
N ARG A 7 4.12 4.14 -25.32
CA ARG A 7 3.65 2.75 -25.40
C ARG A 7 3.34 2.18 -24.01
N ILE A 8 4.27 2.33 -23.07
CA ILE A 8 4.13 1.90 -21.67
C ILE A 8 2.88 2.52 -21.03
N SER A 9 2.71 3.84 -21.17
CA SER A 9 1.55 4.54 -20.61
C SER A 9 0.22 4.07 -21.22
N LYS A 10 0.17 3.83 -22.54
CA LYS A 10 -1.04 3.34 -23.21
C LYS A 10 -1.41 1.93 -22.76
N THR A 11 -0.43 1.04 -22.65
CA THR A 11 -0.65 -0.33 -22.14
C THR A 11 -1.09 -0.29 -20.68
N SER A 12 -0.43 0.51 -19.85
CA SER A 12 -0.79 0.68 -18.45
C SER A 12 -2.23 1.18 -18.27
N ASN A 13 -2.67 2.15 -19.08
CA ASN A 13 -4.05 2.64 -19.02
C ASN A 13 -5.09 1.59 -19.45
N ARG A 14 -4.72 0.68 -20.35
CA ARG A 14 -5.60 -0.44 -20.72
C ARG A 14 -5.70 -1.45 -19.57
N ASP A 15 -4.57 -1.80 -18.97
CA ASP A 15 -4.50 -2.72 -17.84
C ASP A 15 -5.21 -2.13 -16.60
N LEU A 16 -5.15 -0.80 -16.42
CA LEU A 16 -5.92 -0.08 -15.40
C LEU A 16 -7.43 -0.20 -15.63
N LYS A 17 -7.91 -0.07 -16.87
CA LYS A 17 -9.34 -0.25 -17.17
C LYS A 17 -9.81 -1.68 -16.87
N ALA A 18 -9.00 -2.68 -17.24
CA ALA A 18 -9.28 -4.09 -16.96
C ALA A 18 -9.33 -4.40 -15.45
N ASN A 19 -8.52 -3.71 -14.66
CA ASN A 19 -8.39 -3.90 -13.22
C ASN A 19 -9.04 -2.78 -12.39
N SER A 20 -9.97 -2.02 -12.98
CA SER A 20 -10.60 -0.84 -12.34
C SER A 20 -11.35 -1.17 -11.05
N LEU A 21 -11.80 -2.43 -10.87
CA LEU A 21 -12.39 -2.89 -9.63
C LEU A 21 -11.43 -2.76 -8.43
N PHE A 22 -10.15 -3.08 -8.60
CA PHE A 22 -9.15 -2.96 -7.53
C PHE A 22 -8.93 -1.51 -7.10
N PHE A 23 -9.04 -0.56 -8.03
CA PHE A 23 -9.02 0.86 -7.71
C PHE A 23 -10.21 1.22 -6.81
N ILE A 24 -11.41 0.76 -7.15
CA ILE A 24 -12.63 1.02 -6.37
C ILE A 24 -12.50 0.41 -4.96
N ILE A 25 -12.09 -0.86 -4.87
CA ILE A 25 -11.91 -1.57 -3.59
C ILE A 25 -10.88 -0.86 -2.72
N THR A 26 -9.71 -0.52 -3.28
CA THR A 26 -8.64 0.18 -2.54
C THR A 26 -9.13 1.52 -2.00
N ASN A 27 -9.84 2.31 -2.82
CA ASN A 27 -10.40 3.59 -2.37
C ASN A 27 -11.48 3.40 -1.29
N LEU A 28 -12.32 2.37 -1.39
CA LEU A 28 -13.34 2.06 -0.39
C LEU A 28 -12.70 1.70 0.96
N VAL A 29 -11.69 0.83 0.96
CA VAL A 29 -10.98 0.43 2.18
C VAL A 29 -10.27 1.64 2.80
N LEU A 30 -9.60 2.46 2.00
CA LEU A 30 -8.97 3.70 2.46
C LEU A 30 -9.98 4.69 3.05
N PHE A 31 -11.16 4.82 2.44
CA PHE A 31 -12.23 5.67 2.96
C PHE A 31 -12.75 5.18 4.31
N VAL A 32 -13.01 3.87 4.45
CA VAL A 32 -13.44 3.28 5.73
C VAL A 32 -12.35 3.46 6.79
N ASN A 33 -11.09 3.20 6.42
CA ASN A 33 -9.92 3.42 7.29
C ASN A 33 -9.86 4.88 7.79
N TYR A 34 -10.02 5.84 6.87
CA TYR A 34 -10.08 7.27 7.21
C TYR A 34 -11.21 7.59 8.21
N ILE A 35 -12.44 7.11 7.99
CA ILE A 35 -13.58 7.35 8.89
C ILE A 35 -13.32 6.74 10.27
N VAL A 36 -12.81 5.51 10.32
CA VAL A 36 -12.48 4.82 11.57
C VAL A 36 -11.40 5.57 12.34
N GLN A 37 -10.32 5.99 11.67
CA GLN A 37 -9.25 6.74 12.31
C GLN A 37 -9.72 8.13 12.80
N MET A 38 -10.58 8.83 12.06
CA MET A 38 -11.14 10.12 12.49
C MET A 38 -12.13 9.97 13.67
N SER A 39 -12.95 8.90 13.69
CA SER A 39 -13.90 8.65 14.77
C SER A 39 -13.22 8.23 16.08
N ILE A 40 -12.20 7.37 16.00
CA ILE A 40 -11.34 7.02 17.14
C ILE A 40 -10.67 8.27 17.72
N ARG A 41 -10.21 9.19 16.87
CA ARG A 41 -9.58 10.44 17.31
C ARG A 41 -10.55 11.39 18.01
N ASN A 42 -11.79 11.52 17.52
CA ASN A 42 -12.83 12.27 18.24
C ASN A 42 -13.12 11.64 19.62
N PHE A 43 -13.14 10.31 19.70
CA PHE A 43 -13.32 9.59 20.96
C PHE A 43 -12.17 9.83 21.96
N ILE A 44 -10.92 9.81 21.49
CA ILE A 44 -9.73 10.07 22.30
C ILE A 44 -9.71 11.50 22.87
N THR A 45 -10.05 12.49 22.04
CA THR A 45 -10.04 13.90 22.45
C THR A 45 -11.09 14.16 23.55
N TYR A 46 -12.18 13.40 23.54
CA TYR A 46 -13.25 13.46 24.54
C TYR A 46 -12.88 12.79 25.88
N TYR A 47 -11.99 11.78 25.87
CA TYR A 47 -11.65 10.97 27.06
C TYR A 47 -10.31 11.32 27.72
N ASN A 48 -9.51 12.21 27.11
CA ASN A 48 -8.20 12.65 27.63
C ASN A 48 -8.28 13.55 28.88
N GLU A 49 -9.45 13.65 29.53
CA GLU A 49 -9.59 14.04 30.94
C GLU A 49 -9.21 12.92 31.92
N SER A 50 -8.89 11.71 31.47
CA SER A 50 -8.51 10.59 32.34
C SER A 50 -7.07 10.10 32.12
N ILE A 51 -6.27 10.18 33.18
CA ILE A 51 -4.79 10.11 33.21
C ILE A 51 -4.23 8.68 33.04
N THR A 52 -5.07 7.65 32.92
CA THR A 52 -4.63 6.26 32.89
C THR A 52 -5.51 5.47 31.95
N ASN A 53 -5.09 5.16 30.72
CA ASN A 53 -5.59 4.00 29.98
C ASN A 53 -4.79 3.74 28.69
N TYR A 54 -4.46 2.46 28.51
CA TYR A 54 -3.86 1.90 27.29
C TYR A 54 -4.72 2.26 26.07
N TYR A 55 -4.09 2.78 25.01
CA TYR A 55 -4.76 3.38 23.85
C TYR A 55 -5.43 2.32 22.97
N GLN A 56 -6.67 1.92 23.28
CA GLN A 56 -7.46 0.97 22.50
C GLN A 56 -7.70 1.43 21.03
N GLY A 57 -7.54 2.72 20.76
CA GLY A 57 -7.59 3.30 19.41
C GLY A 57 -6.36 3.00 18.54
N TYR A 58 -5.23 2.60 19.14
CA TYR A 58 -4.00 2.27 18.42
C TYR A 58 -4.16 0.96 17.64
N ASP A 59 -4.70 -0.08 18.30
CA ASP A 59 -4.89 -1.41 17.71
C ASP A 59 -5.81 -1.39 16.48
N ILE A 60 -6.87 -0.57 16.51
CA ILE A 60 -7.83 -0.46 15.40
C ILE A 60 -7.21 0.26 14.20
N ALA A 61 -6.30 1.22 14.42
CA ALA A 61 -5.57 1.88 13.34
C ALA A 61 -4.67 0.89 12.56
N TYR A 62 -4.04 -0.07 13.25
CA TYR A 62 -3.24 -1.12 12.60
C TYR A 62 -4.08 -2.08 11.76
N ILE A 63 -5.32 -2.39 12.17
CA ILE A 63 -6.24 -3.22 11.38
C ILE A 63 -6.53 -2.54 10.03
N GLY A 64 -6.74 -1.22 10.04
CA GLY A 64 -6.94 -0.44 8.82
C GLY A 64 -5.72 -0.49 7.88
N VAL A 65 -4.52 -0.30 8.44
CA VAL A 65 -3.26 -0.41 7.68
C VAL A 65 -3.10 -1.81 7.06
N ALA A 66 -3.38 -2.86 7.83
CA ALA A 66 -3.29 -4.24 7.34
C ALA A 66 -4.30 -4.52 6.21
N ALA A 67 -5.52 -4.01 6.31
CA ALA A 67 -6.54 -4.17 5.26
C ALA A 67 -6.14 -3.47 3.95
N VAL A 68 -5.54 -2.28 4.03
CA VAL A 68 -5.00 -1.58 2.86
C VAL A 68 -3.83 -2.37 2.25
N ALA A 69 -2.90 -2.85 3.07
CA ALA A 69 -1.77 -3.65 2.58
C ALA A 69 -2.21 -4.95 1.89
N LEU A 70 -3.26 -5.61 2.40
CA LEU A 70 -3.86 -6.79 1.74
C LEU A 70 -4.44 -6.45 0.36
N CYS A 71 -5.00 -5.26 0.18
CA CYS A 71 -5.44 -4.79 -1.14
C CYS A 71 -4.26 -4.66 -2.11
N GLY A 72 -3.08 -4.26 -1.63
CA GLY A 72 -1.82 -4.29 -2.37
C GLY A 72 -1.47 -5.69 -2.86
N VAL A 73 -1.50 -6.69 -1.96
CA VAL A 73 -1.25 -8.10 -2.31
C VAL A 73 -2.11 -8.58 -3.47
N PHE A 74 -3.43 -8.38 -3.39
CA PHE A 74 -4.35 -8.82 -4.45
C PHE A 74 -4.13 -8.07 -5.76
N THR A 75 -3.84 -6.77 -5.69
CA THR A 75 -3.57 -5.93 -6.87
C THR A 75 -2.29 -6.37 -7.58
N VAL A 76 -1.21 -6.61 -6.83
CA VAL A 76 0.06 -7.13 -7.38
C VAL A 76 -0.16 -8.51 -7.97
N PHE A 77 -0.87 -9.40 -7.28
CA PHE A 77 -1.16 -10.74 -7.80
C PHE A 77 -1.93 -10.67 -9.12
N ALA A 78 -3.02 -9.89 -9.19
CA ALA A 78 -3.80 -9.73 -10.42
C ALA A 78 -2.96 -9.19 -11.59
N LEU A 79 -2.03 -8.26 -11.33
CA LEU A 79 -1.19 -7.66 -12.36
C LEU A 79 -0.04 -8.58 -12.80
N PHE A 80 0.61 -9.28 -11.88
CA PHE A 80 1.85 -10.01 -12.13
C PHE A 80 1.68 -11.53 -12.28
N HIS A 81 0.52 -12.11 -11.95
CA HIS A 81 0.26 -13.54 -12.12
C HIS A 81 0.50 -14.03 -13.56
N GLU A 82 0.09 -13.25 -14.56
CA GLU A 82 0.33 -13.58 -15.98
C GLU A 82 1.82 -13.60 -16.37
N SER A 83 2.70 -13.01 -15.57
CA SER A 83 4.15 -13.01 -15.83
C SER A 83 4.80 -14.36 -15.50
N TYR A 84 4.14 -15.21 -14.71
CA TYR A 84 4.64 -16.52 -14.29
C TYR A 84 4.04 -17.68 -15.10
N SER A 85 2.82 -17.55 -15.62
CA SER A 85 2.18 -18.62 -16.39
C SER A 85 2.85 -18.86 -17.75
N LYS A 86 3.28 -20.11 -17.99
CA LYS A 86 4.04 -20.53 -19.19
C LYS A 86 3.38 -20.11 -20.52
N SER A 87 2.06 -20.27 -20.64
CA SER A 87 1.30 -19.87 -21.84
C SER A 87 1.34 -18.36 -22.12
N HIS A 88 1.33 -17.54 -21.07
CA HIS A 88 1.38 -16.07 -21.21
C HIS A 88 2.81 -15.55 -21.39
N ALA A 89 3.82 -16.32 -20.99
CA ALA A 89 5.22 -16.07 -21.32
C ALA A 89 5.46 -16.32 -22.81
N ASP A 90 4.96 -17.43 -23.36
CA ASP A 90 5.06 -17.73 -24.80
C ASP A 90 4.31 -16.69 -25.65
N LEU A 91 3.12 -16.26 -25.21
CA LEU A 91 2.40 -15.14 -25.83
C LEU A 91 3.16 -13.80 -25.68
N ALA A 92 3.90 -13.60 -24.57
CA ALA A 92 4.74 -12.42 -24.36
C ALA A 92 5.82 -12.28 -25.44
N TYR A 93 6.48 -13.40 -25.76
CA TYR A 93 7.57 -13.44 -26.74
C TYR A 93 7.08 -13.19 -28.17
N SER A 94 5.80 -13.45 -28.44
CA SER A 94 5.17 -13.19 -29.75
C SER A 94 4.74 -11.73 -29.97
N LEU A 95 4.73 -10.89 -28.93
CA LEU A 95 4.33 -9.48 -29.03
C LEU A 95 5.54 -8.57 -29.32
N PRO A 96 5.36 -7.49 -30.10
CA PRO A 96 6.46 -6.56 -30.47
C PRO A 96 6.91 -5.64 -29.32
N ALA A 97 6.60 -5.97 -28.06
CA ALA A 97 6.95 -5.18 -26.88
C ALA A 97 8.05 -5.88 -26.09
N GLY A 98 9.15 -5.18 -25.81
CA GLY A 98 10.25 -5.73 -25.04
C GLY A 98 9.84 -6.08 -23.60
N ALA A 99 10.48 -7.10 -23.01
CA ALA A 99 10.21 -7.56 -21.64
C ALA A 99 10.26 -6.43 -20.59
N LYS A 100 11.22 -5.50 -20.75
CA LYS A 100 11.36 -4.31 -19.89
C LYS A 100 10.13 -3.39 -19.97
N GLU A 101 9.62 -3.13 -21.18
CA GLU A 101 8.45 -2.26 -21.37
C GLU A 101 7.19 -2.87 -20.75
N ARG A 102 7.03 -4.19 -20.83
CA ARG A 102 5.90 -4.91 -20.21
C ARG A 102 5.97 -4.84 -18.68
N PHE A 103 7.14 -5.03 -18.10
CA PHE A 103 7.35 -4.92 -16.66
C PHE A 103 7.05 -3.50 -16.15
N PHE A 104 7.58 -2.47 -16.80
CA PHE A 104 7.30 -1.07 -16.44
C PHE A 104 5.84 -0.67 -16.64
N SER A 105 5.14 -1.25 -17.63
CA SER A 105 3.70 -1.05 -17.79
C SER A 105 2.92 -1.56 -16.58
N LYS A 106 3.23 -2.77 -16.10
CA LYS A 106 2.59 -3.36 -14.93
C LYS A 106 2.88 -2.56 -13.65
N LEU A 107 4.13 -2.13 -13.46
CA LEU A 107 4.50 -1.24 -12.36
C LEU A 107 3.75 0.10 -12.42
N CYS A 108 3.65 0.72 -13.60
CA CYS A 108 2.90 1.97 -13.77
C CYS A 108 1.41 1.78 -13.45
N THR A 109 0.84 0.62 -13.78
CA THR A 109 -0.54 0.27 -13.42
C THR A 109 -0.71 0.07 -11.91
N LEU A 110 0.22 -0.63 -11.25
CA LEU A 110 0.22 -0.79 -9.79
C LEU A 110 0.26 0.57 -9.07
N VAL A 111 1.12 1.47 -9.52
CA VAL A 111 1.22 2.82 -8.96
C VAL A 111 -0.12 3.55 -9.04
N LYS A 112 -0.83 3.45 -10.16
CA LYS A 112 -2.14 4.10 -10.34
C LYS A 112 -3.27 3.43 -9.56
N LEU A 113 -3.25 2.11 -9.42
CA LEU A 113 -4.32 1.34 -8.79
C LEU A 113 -4.24 1.34 -7.26
N HIS A 114 -3.03 1.32 -6.69
CA HIS A 114 -2.83 1.14 -5.25
C HIS A 114 -2.04 2.28 -4.61
N ILE A 115 -0.81 2.54 -5.06
CA ILE A 115 0.09 3.52 -4.40
C ILE A 115 -0.46 4.95 -4.45
N LEU A 116 -0.96 5.39 -5.61
CA LEU A 116 -1.49 6.74 -5.78
C LEU A 116 -2.73 7.00 -4.91
N PRO A 117 -3.72 6.10 -4.84
CA PRO A 117 -4.79 6.18 -3.85
C PRO A 117 -4.28 6.25 -2.40
N VAL A 118 -3.36 5.38 -2.00
CA VAL A 118 -2.81 5.36 -0.63
C VAL A 118 -2.22 6.71 -0.29
N VAL A 119 -1.35 7.27 -1.14
CA VAL A 119 -0.75 8.59 -0.92
C VAL A 119 -1.81 9.68 -0.87
N PHE A 120 -2.79 9.67 -1.78
CA PHE A 120 -3.85 10.67 -1.85
C PHE A 120 -4.70 10.70 -0.56
N TRP A 121 -5.18 9.54 -0.11
CA TRP A 121 -5.99 9.43 1.11
C TRP A 121 -5.21 9.79 2.36
N ASN A 122 -3.93 9.41 2.43
CA ASN A 122 -3.05 9.77 3.52
C ASN A 122 -2.80 11.29 3.61
N ILE A 123 -2.70 11.99 2.48
CA ILE A 123 -2.63 13.47 2.45
C ILE A 123 -3.94 14.09 2.98
N ILE A 124 -5.10 13.59 2.52
CA ILE A 124 -6.40 14.06 3.03
C ILE A 124 -6.46 13.89 4.54
N GLN A 125 -6.06 12.72 5.03
CA GLN A 125 -6.09 12.43 6.46
C GLN A 125 -5.18 13.35 7.26
N PHE A 126 -3.98 13.65 6.75
CA PHE A 126 -3.06 14.58 7.38
C PHE A 126 -3.66 16.00 7.48
N ILE A 127 -4.26 16.49 6.39
CA ILE A 127 -4.93 17.80 6.35
C ILE A 127 -6.12 17.84 7.31
N SER A 128 -7.00 16.82 7.25
CA SER A 128 -8.14 16.68 8.16
C SER A 128 -7.70 16.68 9.62
N THR A 129 -6.58 16.05 9.92
CA THR A 129 -5.99 16.04 11.26
C THR A 129 -5.54 17.44 11.68
N ILE A 130 -4.89 18.21 10.81
CA ILE A 130 -4.48 19.59 11.14
C ILE A 130 -5.70 20.49 11.43
N ILE A 131 -6.75 20.41 10.61
CA ILE A 131 -7.89 21.33 10.68
C ILE A 131 -8.77 21.07 11.91
N THR A 132 -8.87 19.83 12.38
CA THR A 132 -9.88 19.43 13.38
C THR A 132 -9.38 19.44 14.83
N THR A 133 -8.23 20.04 15.14
CA THR A 133 -7.66 19.99 16.50
C THR A 133 -7.06 21.31 16.95
N ASP A 134 -7.41 21.67 18.19
CA ASP A 134 -6.82 22.78 18.95
C ASP A 134 -5.62 22.37 19.82
N LEU A 135 -5.18 21.11 19.75
CA LEU A 135 -4.03 20.59 20.52
C LEU A 135 -2.71 21.18 20.00
N SER A 136 -1.66 21.22 20.83
CA SER A 136 -0.35 21.74 20.39
C SER A 136 0.12 21.04 19.11
N LEU A 137 0.29 21.82 18.03
CA LEU A 137 0.60 21.33 16.68
C LEU A 137 1.76 20.31 16.65
N LYS A 138 2.71 20.42 17.59
CA LYS A 138 3.92 19.59 17.63
C LYS A 138 3.67 18.12 17.97
N ILE A 139 2.79 17.81 18.92
CA ILE A 139 2.56 16.41 19.35
C ILE A 139 1.69 15.70 18.32
N LEU A 140 0.68 16.40 17.82
CA LEU A 140 -0.25 15.84 16.85
C LEU A 140 0.38 15.63 15.46
N ALA A 141 1.20 16.57 14.99
CA ALA A 141 1.91 16.41 13.72
C ALA A 141 2.85 15.19 13.74
N ARG A 142 3.45 14.87 14.89
CA ARG A 142 4.28 13.66 15.05
C ARG A 142 3.44 12.40 14.94
N TYR A 143 2.29 12.33 15.62
CA TYR A 143 1.42 11.14 15.56
C TYR A 143 0.87 10.90 14.14
N ALA A 144 0.37 11.96 13.49
CA ALA A 144 -0.14 11.88 12.12
C ALA A 144 0.96 11.49 11.11
N ALA A 145 2.18 12.04 11.27
CA ALA A 145 3.30 11.68 10.42
C ALA A 145 3.75 10.22 10.62
N VAL A 146 3.73 9.71 11.86
CA VAL A 146 4.06 8.30 12.13
C VAL A 146 3.05 7.37 11.47
N LEU A 147 1.75 7.64 11.59
CA LEU A 147 0.72 6.83 10.92
C LEU A 147 0.84 6.89 9.39
N PHE A 148 1.03 8.09 8.83
CA PHE A 148 1.27 8.28 7.39
C PHE A 148 2.44 7.44 6.88
N LEU A 149 3.59 7.54 7.56
CA LEU A 149 4.81 6.83 7.16
C LEU A 149 4.66 5.33 7.36
N THR A 150 3.95 4.90 8.41
CA THR A 150 3.70 3.48 8.69
C THR A 150 2.80 2.87 7.62
N GLU A 151 1.71 3.53 7.25
CA GLU A 151 0.80 3.02 6.22
C GLU A 151 1.49 2.94 4.86
N LEU A 152 2.18 4.01 4.46
CA LEU A 152 2.89 4.07 3.19
C LEU A 152 4.04 3.05 3.12
N SER A 153 4.86 2.94 4.18
CA SER A 153 5.97 1.99 4.22
C SER A 153 5.48 0.55 4.20
N THR A 154 4.39 0.23 4.92
CA THR A 154 3.80 -1.10 4.95
C THR A 154 3.26 -1.48 3.57
N CYS A 155 2.52 -0.60 2.90
CA CYS A 155 1.99 -0.87 1.56
C CYS A 155 3.12 -1.07 0.54
N LEU A 156 4.14 -0.19 0.54
CA LEU A 156 5.28 -0.31 -0.36
C LEU A 156 6.09 -1.58 -0.11
N PHE A 157 6.29 -1.95 1.16
CA PHE A 157 7.00 -3.15 1.53
C PHE A 157 6.25 -4.40 1.06
N VAL A 158 4.96 -4.49 1.34
CA VAL A 158 4.12 -5.62 0.94
C VAL A 158 4.01 -5.75 -0.58
N ASP A 159 3.86 -4.64 -1.31
CA ASP A 159 3.85 -4.66 -2.77
C ASP A 159 5.19 -5.17 -3.34
N LEU A 160 6.31 -4.67 -2.80
CA LEU A 160 7.65 -5.09 -3.21
C LEU A 160 7.87 -6.59 -2.98
N VAL A 161 7.48 -7.07 -1.80
CA VAL A 161 7.46 -8.49 -1.41
C VAL A 161 6.68 -9.30 -2.46
N VAL A 162 5.42 -8.97 -2.70
CA VAL A 162 4.61 -9.78 -3.61
C VAL A 162 5.15 -9.74 -5.05
N ILE A 163 5.72 -8.62 -5.50
CA ILE A 163 6.41 -8.54 -6.81
C ILE A 163 7.61 -9.50 -6.84
N LEU A 164 8.46 -9.49 -5.82
CA LEU A 164 9.64 -10.36 -5.74
C LEU A 164 9.25 -11.84 -5.71
N CYS A 165 8.17 -12.21 -5.01
CA CYS A 165 7.62 -13.56 -5.01
C CYS A 165 7.21 -14.03 -6.42
N LEU A 166 6.62 -13.14 -7.21
CA LEU A 166 6.04 -13.48 -8.51
C LEU A 166 7.04 -13.39 -9.67
N VAL A 167 8.14 -12.64 -9.50
CA VAL A 167 9.13 -12.39 -10.57
C VAL A 167 10.43 -13.17 -10.37
N CYS A 168 10.88 -13.39 -9.13
CA CYS A 168 12.00 -14.27 -8.81
C CYS A 168 11.44 -15.65 -8.44
N CYS A 169 12.15 -16.75 -8.74
CA CYS A 169 11.67 -18.14 -8.59
C CYS A 169 11.40 -18.60 -7.13
N GLY A 170 10.70 -17.81 -6.30
CA GLY A 170 10.40 -18.03 -4.88
C GLY A 170 11.61 -17.92 -3.94
N ARG A 171 12.78 -18.41 -4.37
CA ARG A 171 13.94 -18.70 -3.52
C ARG A 171 14.69 -17.47 -2.97
N LEU A 172 14.78 -16.37 -3.74
CA LEU A 172 15.38 -15.12 -3.25
C LEU A 172 14.41 -14.35 -2.35
N ALA A 173 13.13 -14.43 -2.67
CA ALA A 173 12.04 -13.81 -1.95
C ALA A 173 11.95 -14.41 -0.53
N GLU A 174 12.00 -15.74 -0.42
CA GLU A 174 12.02 -16.49 0.85
C GLU A 174 13.15 -16.03 1.79
N VAL A 175 14.38 -15.85 1.29
CA VAL A 175 15.54 -15.38 2.08
C VAL A 175 15.35 -13.96 2.61
N ILE A 176 14.77 -13.05 1.80
CA ILE A 176 14.51 -11.67 2.21
C ILE A 176 13.36 -11.63 3.24
N TYR A 177 12.30 -12.43 3.07
CA TYR A 177 11.19 -12.47 4.05
C TYR A 177 11.63 -13.03 5.39
N THR A 178 12.40 -14.11 5.40
CA THR A 178 12.92 -14.66 6.65
C THR A 178 13.77 -13.62 7.37
N ALA A 179 14.65 -12.89 6.66
CA ALA A 179 15.44 -11.83 7.26
C ALA A 179 14.60 -10.66 7.79
N VAL A 180 13.64 -10.15 7.02
CA VAL A 180 12.82 -8.99 7.45
C VAL A 180 11.81 -9.37 8.53
N ILE A 181 11.17 -10.54 8.44
CA ILE A 181 10.27 -11.05 9.48
C ILE A 181 11.05 -11.29 10.77
N ILE A 182 12.25 -11.89 10.72
CA ILE A 182 13.09 -12.06 11.90
C ILE A 182 13.48 -10.70 12.49
N THR A 183 13.90 -9.74 11.65
CA THR A 183 14.28 -8.39 12.12
C THR A 183 13.09 -7.65 12.72
N ALA A 184 11.89 -7.79 12.15
CA ALA A 184 10.66 -7.21 12.69
C ALA A 184 10.23 -7.89 13.99
N CYS A 185 10.34 -9.21 14.07
CA CYS A 185 10.10 -9.96 15.31
C CYS A 185 11.11 -9.59 16.39
N GLU A 186 12.39 -9.40 16.06
CA GLU A 186 13.43 -8.92 16.99
C GLU A 186 13.15 -7.48 17.45
N ALA A 187 12.72 -6.59 16.56
CA ALA A 187 12.36 -5.22 16.92
C ALA A 187 11.13 -5.16 17.85
N ILE A 188 10.16 -6.05 17.67
CA ILE A 188 9.01 -6.20 18.56
C ILE A 188 9.44 -6.79 19.91
N LEU A 189 10.36 -7.75 19.92
CA LEU A 189 10.85 -8.39 21.14
C LEU A 189 11.76 -7.46 21.98
N GLN A 190 12.47 -6.53 21.35
CA GLN A 190 13.30 -5.52 22.04
C GLN A 190 12.51 -4.28 22.50
N GLY A 191 11.26 -4.14 22.05
CA GLY A 191 10.34 -3.05 22.45
C GLY A 191 9.38 -3.40 23.59
N ALA A 192 9.48 -4.61 24.16
CA ALA A 192 8.76 -5.09 25.34
C ALA A 192 9.71 -5.23 26.53
#